data_AF-A0A954HI17-F1
#
_entry.id   AF-A0A954HI17-F1
#
_cell.length_a   1.000
_cell.length_b   1.000
_cell.length_c   1.000
_cell.angle_alpha   90.00
_cell.angle_beta   90.00
_cell.angle_gamma   90.00
#
_symmetry.space_group_name_H-M   'P 1'
#
loop_
_entity.id
_entity.type
_entity.pdbx_description
1 polymer ?
#
loop_
_entity_poly.entity_id
_entity_poly.type
_entity_poly.pdbx_seq_one_letter_code
_entity_poly.pdbx_strand_id
1 'polypeptide(L)'
;PCNAPPALDYLDMEGLSEQELARWSNALRYFFQAVTLRTGRRLVLKSPHHTGRVHVLSRLFPDARFIHISRNPYTLLPSTVRMYRAFESTQAFQVPPTEGLEEYVLRTGKSVYRSYFKHCGTLADNRHCEIRFEDLTRDGVGTMEQIYDRLELGDFEPARAAVEAYTASRKSYKKNSYSFPTKWKDEIEHYWHDYFEHFGYERVGTTTPDGVCAPTV
;
A
#
# COMPACT_ATOMS: atom_id res chain seq x y z
N PRO A 1 -11.86 10.29 -26.74
CA PRO A 1 -12.53 10.66 -25.45
C PRO A 1 -12.05 9.72 -24.34
N CYS A 2 -11.74 10.25 -23.15
CA CYS A 2 -11.45 9.44 -21.97
C CYS A 2 -12.74 9.19 -21.21
N ASN A 3 -13.18 7.93 -21.12
CA ASN A 3 -14.30 7.57 -20.25
C ASN A 3 -13.87 7.63 -18.77
N ALA A 4 -14.82 7.85 -17.87
CA ALA A 4 -14.55 7.80 -16.44
C ALA A 4 -14.07 6.39 -16.04
N PRO A 5 -13.20 6.25 -15.02
CA PRO A 5 -12.73 4.95 -14.57
C PRO A 5 -13.91 4.04 -14.19
N PRO A 6 -14.11 2.90 -14.87
CA PRO A 6 -15.19 1.98 -14.53
C PRO A 6 -14.83 1.17 -13.27
N ALA A 7 -15.84 0.60 -12.61
CA ALA A 7 -15.67 -0.45 -11.61
C ALA A 7 -14.84 -0.05 -10.36
N LEU A 8 -15.00 1.17 -9.87
CA LEU A 8 -14.32 1.65 -8.66
C LEU A 8 -14.67 0.82 -7.40
N ASP A 9 -15.84 0.19 -7.38
CA ASP A 9 -16.29 -0.70 -6.31
C ASP A 9 -15.37 -1.93 -6.12
N TYR A 10 -14.57 -2.28 -7.13
CA TYR A 10 -13.56 -3.34 -7.00
C TYR A 10 -12.30 -2.87 -6.23
N LEU A 11 -12.16 -1.58 -5.91
CA LEU A 11 -11.03 -1.10 -5.09
C LEU A 11 -11.15 -1.59 -3.65
N ASP A 12 -12.34 -1.42 -3.05
CA ASP A 12 -12.63 -1.84 -1.68
C ASP A 12 -13.57 -3.05 -1.60
N MET A 13 -14.11 -3.52 -2.73
CA MET A 13 -15.09 -4.62 -2.85
C MET A 13 -16.44 -4.31 -2.17
N GLU A 14 -16.65 -3.07 -1.73
CA GLU A 14 -17.93 -2.64 -1.18
C GLU A 14 -18.90 -2.33 -2.33
N GLY A 15 -20.14 -2.82 -2.26
CA GLY A 15 -21.16 -2.56 -3.29
C GLY A 15 -21.21 -3.58 -4.44
N LEU A 16 -20.31 -4.56 -4.48
CA LEU A 16 -20.40 -5.66 -5.44
C LEU A 16 -21.59 -6.59 -5.12
N SER A 17 -22.26 -7.06 -6.17
CA SER A 17 -23.23 -8.15 -6.03
C SER A 17 -22.55 -9.46 -5.59
N GLU A 18 -23.30 -10.38 -5.01
CA GLU A 18 -22.79 -11.71 -4.64
C GLU A 18 -22.19 -12.45 -5.84
N GLN A 19 -22.80 -12.31 -7.02
CA GLN A 19 -22.31 -12.91 -8.26
C GLN A 19 -20.97 -12.32 -8.70
N GLU A 20 -20.81 -11.00 -8.61
CA GLU A 20 -19.55 -10.33 -8.93
C GLU A 20 -18.43 -10.72 -7.97
N LEU A 21 -18.72 -10.69 -6.67
CA LEU A 21 -17.77 -11.09 -5.64
C LEU A 21 -17.36 -12.56 -5.82
N ALA A 22 -18.31 -13.46 -6.08
CA ALA A 22 -18.04 -14.87 -6.31
C ALA A 22 -17.17 -15.09 -7.56
N ARG A 23 -17.51 -14.41 -8.67
CA ARG A 23 -16.73 -14.49 -9.92
C ARG A 23 -15.30 -14.00 -9.73
N TRP A 24 -15.11 -12.84 -9.10
CA TRP A 24 -13.78 -12.30 -8.81
C TRP A 24 -12.99 -13.24 -7.88
N SER A 25 -13.62 -13.73 -6.82
CA SER A 25 -13.01 -14.62 -5.84
C SER A 25 -12.57 -15.94 -6.47
N ASN A 26 -13.40 -16.51 -7.34
CA ASN A 26 -13.08 -17.76 -8.04
C ASN A 26 -11.92 -17.57 -9.03
N ALA A 27 -11.90 -16.46 -9.77
CA ALA A 27 -10.80 -16.15 -10.67
C ALA A 27 -9.46 -15.99 -9.93
N LEU A 28 -9.46 -15.26 -8.81
CA LEU A 28 -8.26 -15.07 -7.99
C LEU A 28 -7.78 -16.39 -7.38
N ARG A 29 -8.71 -17.18 -6.81
CA ARG A 29 -8.40 -18.50 -6.23
C ARG A 29 -7.80 -19.42 -7.29
N TYR A 30 -8.39 -19.49 -8.48
CA TYR A 30 -7.87 -20.29 -9.58
C TYR A 30 -6.46 -19.87 -9.98
N PHE A 31 -6.20 -18.56 -10.10
CA PHE A 31 -4.86 -18.05 -10.39
C PHE A 31 -3.85 -18.47 -9.32
N PHE A 32 -4.16 -18.33 -8.03
CA PHE A 32 -3.26 -18.74 -6.95
C PHE A 32 -3.02 -20.25 -6.94
N GLN A 33 -4.05 -21.05 -7.20
CA GLN A 33 -3.92 -22.51 -7.33
C GLN A 33 -2.99 -22.88 -8.49
N ALA A 34 -3.13 -22.25 -9.65
CA ALA A 34 -2.27 -22.49 -10.80
C ALA A 34 -0.79 -22.15 -10.51
N VAL A 35 -0.53 -21.00 -9.88
CA VAL A 35 0.84 -20.60 -9.49
C VAL A 35 1.42 -21.55 -8.45
N THR A 36 0.61 -21.96 -7.47
CA THR A 36 1.02 -22.92 -6.43
C THR A 36 1.35 -24.27 -7.04
N LEU A 37 0.52 -24.79 -7.93
CA LEU A 37 0.77 -26.04 -8.64
C LEU A 37 2.07 -26.00 -9.45
N ARG A 38 2.36 -24.86 -10.09
CA ARG A 38 3.57 -24.70 -10.90
C ARG A 38 4.85 -24.60 -10.04
N THR A 39 4.77 -23.99 -8.86
CA THR A 39 5.95 -23.64 -8.07
C THR A 39 6.20 -24.55 -6.88
N GLY A 40 5.16 -25.15 -6.31
CA GLY A 40 5.21 -25.96 -5.08
C GLY A 40 5.66 -25.18 -3.84
N ARG A 41 5.61 -23.84 -3.87
CA ARG A 41 6.14 -22.95 -2.81
C ARG A 41 5.06 -22.06 -2.24
N ARG A 42 5.30 -21.55 -1.02
CA ARG A 42 4.46 -20.50 -0.40
C ARG A 42 4.43 -19.28 -1.31
N LEU A 43 3.22 -18.81 -1.64
CA LEU A 43 3.04 -17.61 -2.45
C LEU A 43 3.39 -16.36 -1.63
N VAL A 44 4.19 -15.47 -2.23
CA VAL A 44 4.43 -14.11 -1.74
C VAL A 44 3.95 -13.16 -2.82
N LEU A 45 2.94 -12.36 -2.51
CA LEU A 45 2.22 -11.55 -3.48
C LEU A 45 2.29 -10.07 -3.09
N LYS A 46 2.36 -9.19 -4.09
CA LYS A 46 2.31 -7.74 -3.87
C LYS A 46 1.35 -7.10 -4.84
N SER A 47 0.31 -6.48 -4.31
CA SER A 47 -0.64 -5.63 -5.06
C SER A 47 -1.12 -4.50 -4.15
N PRO A 48 -0.89 -3.21 -4.50
CA PRO A 48 -1.36 -2.08 -3.68
C PRO A 48 -2.87 -2.10 -3.45
N HIS A 49 -3.64 -2.59 -4.43
CA HIS A 49 -5.10 -2.68 -4.31
C HIS A 49 -5.55 -3.71 -3.27
N HIS A 50 -4.70 -4.65 -2.85
CA HIS A 50 -5.07 -5.59 -1.78
C HIS A 50 -5.33 -4.91 -0.44
N THR A 51 -4.81 -3.70 -0.21
CA THR A 51 -5.09 -2.89 0.98
C THR A 51 -6.59 -2.70 1.18
N GLY A 52 -7.34 -2.34 0.14
CA GLY A 52 -8.79 -2.16 0.22
C GLY A 52 -9.58 -3.47 0.28
N ARG A 53 -8.93 -4.61 0.02
CA ARG A 53 -9.56 -5.92 -0.15
C ARG A 53 -9.28 -6.89 0.98
N VAL A 54 -8.59 -6.44 2.03
CA VAL A 54 -8.17 -7.30 3.16
C VAL A 54 -9.30 -8.16 3.70
N HIS A 55 -10.49 -7.59 3.83
CA HIS A 55 -11.67 -8.27 4.37
C HIS A 55 -12.21 -9.40 3.48
N VAL A 56 -12.08 -9.28 2.15
CA VAL A 56 -12.41 -10.39 1.23
C VAL A 56 -11.29 -11.42 1.24
N LEU A 57 -10.04 -10.96 1.20
CA LEU A 57 -8.87 -11.84 1.14
C LEU A 57 -8.72 -12.71 2.39
N SER A 58 -8.98 -12.16 3.59
CA SER A 58 -8.92 -12.92 4.85
C SER A 58 -10.02 -13.97 4.93
N ARG A 59 -11.19 -13.74 4.34
CA ARG A 59 -12.24 -14.77 4.21
C ARG A 59 -11.89 -15.85 3.20
N LEU A 60 -11.31 -15.46 2.05
CA LEU A 60 -10.91 -16.42 1.01
C LEU A 60 -9.72 -17.28 1.41
N PHE A 61 -8.80 -16.70 2.19
CA PHE A 61 -7.57 -17.32 2.63
C PHE A 61 -7.39 -17.06 4.13
N PRO A 62 -8.06 -17.83 5.01
CA PRO A 62 -8.02 -17.62 6.46
C PRO A 62 -6.60 -17.67 7.05
N ASP A 63 -5.70 -18.39 6.38
CA ASP A 63 -4.29 -18.48 6.76
C ASP A 63 -3.38 -17.40 6.15
N ALA A 64 -3.92 -16.45 5.41
CA ALA A 64 -3.12 -15.37 4.82
C ALA A 64 -2.48 -14.49 5.90
N ARG A 65 -1.27 -14.02 5.62
CA ARG A 65 -0.54 -13.02 6.41
C ARG A 65 -0.46 -11.74 5.59
N PHE A 66 -0.79 -10.60 6.19
CA PHE A 66 -0.82 -9.31 5.53
C PHE A 66 0.30 -8.41 6.05
N ILE A 67 1.11 -7.88 5.15
CA ILE A 67 2.09 -6.83 5.45
C ILE A 67 1.61 -5.57 4.75
N HIS A 68 1.34 -4.53 5.53
CA HIS A 68 1.00 -3.21 5.03
C HIS A 68 2.17 -2.26 5.23
N ILE A 69 2.60 -1.60 4.15
CA ILE A 69 3.68 -0.62 4.18
C ILE A 69 3.09 0.77 4.03
N SER A 70 3.08 1.55 5.11
CA SER A 70 2.69 2.95 5.09
C SER A 70 3.84 3.83 4.62
N ARG A 71 3.56 5.05 4.16
CA ARG A 71 4.57 6.01 3.73
C ARG A 71 4.06 7.42 3.98
N ASN A 72 4.95 8.38 4.24
CA ASN A 72 4.59 9.77 4.43
C ASN A 72 3.64 10.27 3.31
N PRO A 73 2.40 10.71 3.65
CA PRO A 73 1.39 11.19 2.71
C PRO A 73 1.88 12.23 1.70
N TYR A 74 2.70 13.17 2.15
CA TYR A 74 3.24 14.24 1.31
C TYR A 74 4.22 13.74 0.23
N THR A 75 4.80 12.56 0.44
CA THR A 75 5.61 11.87 -0.59
C THR A 75 4.82 10.82 -1.36
N LEU A 76 3.75 10.28 -0.76
CA LEU A 76 2.89 9.24 -1.34
C LEU A 76 2.07 9.78 -2.52
N LEU A 77 1.42 10.93 -2.38
CA LEU A 77 0.63 11.53 -3.47
C LEU A 77 1.48 11.79 -4.72
N PRO A 78 2.57 12.58 -4.68
CA PRO A 78 3.36 12.88 -5.89
C PRO A 78 4.01 11.63 -6.48
N SER A 79 4.40 10.66 -5.64
CA SER A 79 4.90 9.36 -6.11
C SER A 79 3.84 8.59 -6.91
N THR A 80 2.60 8.59 -6.42
CA THR A 80 1.50 7.88 -7.06
C THR A 80 1.07 8.57 -8.36
N VAL A 81 0.96 9.90 -8.35
CA VAL A 81 0.66 10.70 -9.55
C VAL A 81 1.71 10.47 -10.64
N ARG A 82 3.00 10.46 -10.29
CA ARG A 82 4.07 10.16 -11.25
C ARG A 82 3.95 8.74 -11.81
N MET A 83 3.62 7.75 -10.97
CA MET A 83 3.40 6.37 -11.42
C MET A 83 2.25 6.30 -12.42
N TYR A 84 1.11 6.95 -12.14
CA TYR A 84 -0.01 7.01 -13.08
C TYR A 84 0.38 7.68 -14.40
N ARG A 85 1.08 8.83 -14.37
CA ARG A 85 1.56 9.48 -15.61
C ARG A 85 2.51 8.58 -16.43
N ALA A 86 3.35 7.79 -15.76
CA ALA A 86 4.22 6.83 -16.45
C ALA A 86 3.41 5.72 -17.13
N PHE A 87 2.38 5.18 -16.46
CA PHE A 87 1.46 4.22 -17.07
C PHE A 87 0.66 4.84 -18.21
N GLU A 88 0.15 6.05 -18.04
CA GLU A 88 -0.55 6.79 -19.09
C GLU A 88 0.33 6.98 -20.33
N SER A 89 1.62 7.28 -20.16
CA SER A 89 2.53 7.48 -21.29
C SER A 89 2.90 6.20 -22.06
N THR A 90 2.73 5.01 -21.47
CA THR A 90 3.22 3.75 -22.04
C THR A 90 2.17 2.66 -22.21
N GLN A 91 1.05 2.73 -21.49
CA GLN A 91 0.04 1.68 -21.39
C GLN A 91 -1.39 2.18 -21.66
N ALA A 92 -1.57 3.46 -22.00
CA ALA A 92 -2.91 4.00 -22.22
C ALA A 92 -3.47 3.58 -23.58
N PHE A 93 -4.67 3.00 -23.56
CA PHE A 93 -5.49 2.75 -24.76
C PHE A 93 -6.43 3.93 -25.09
N GLN A 94 -6.51 4.94 -24.22
CA GLN A 94 -7.27 6.17 -24.40
C GLN A 94 -6.35 7.37 -24.14
N VAL A 95 -6.64 8.52 -24.74
CA VAL A 95 -5.94 9.76 -24.42
C VAL A 95 -6.28 10.17 -22.99
N PRO A 96 -5.31 10.19 -22.06
CA PRO A 96 -5.56 10.58 -20.67
C PRO A 96 -6.04 12.03 -20.57
N PRO A 97 -6.87 12.37 -19.58
CA PRO A 97 -7.23 13.76 -19.33
C PRO A 97 -6.00 14.55 -18.89
N THR A 98 -5.98 15.85 -19.17
CA THR A 98 -4.88 16.74 -18.78
C THR A 98 -4.91 17.09 -17.28
N GLU A 99 -6.07 16.91 -16.62
CA GLU A 99 -6.34 17.32 -15.24
C GLU A 99 -7.13 16.24 -14.47
N GLY A 100 -7.20 16.38 -13.14
CA GLY A 100 -8.02 15.53 -12.26
C GLY A 100 -7.33 14.27 -11.72
N LEU A 101 -6.10 13.97 -12.15
CA LEU A 101 -5.37 12.79 -11.69
C LEU A 101 -5.08 12.83 -10.18
N GLU A 102 -4.65 13.98 -9.65
CA GLU A 102 -4.38 14.12 -8.22
C GLU A 102 -5.63 13.91 -7.35
N GLU A 103 -6.76 14.52 -7.75
CA GLU A 103 -8.04 14.32 -7.07
C GLU A 103 -8.49 12.85 -7.15
N TYR A 104 -8.32 12.21 -8.31
CA TYR A 104 -8.58 10.79 -8.46
C TYR A 104 -7.74 9.94 -7.49
N VAL A 105 -6.45 10.22 -7.36
CA VAL A 105 -5.55 9.51 -6.42
C VAL A 105 -5.96 9.75 -4.97
N LEU A 106 -6.30 10.99 -4.60
CA LEU A 106 -6.78 11.34 -3.26
C LEU A 106 -8.06 10.57 -2.91
N ARG A 107 -9.06 10.62 -3.79
CA ARG A 107 -10.38 9.98 -3.59
C ARG A 107 -10.28 8.46 -3.54
N THR A 108 -9.54 7.85 -4.47
CA THR A 108 -9.36 6.38 -4.48
C THR A 108 -8.52 5.92 -3.29
N GLY A 109 -7.48 6.66 -2.91
CA GLY A 109 -6.74 6.42 -1.68
C GLY A 109 -7.64 6.44 -0.44
N LYS A 110 -8.53 7.44 -0.33
CA LYS A 110 -9.50 7.53 0.77
C LYS A 110 -10.44 6.31 0.84
N SER A 111 -10.99 5.86 -0.29
CA SER A 111 -11.86 4.66 -0.33
C SER A 111 -11.10 3.39 0.08
N VAL A 112 -9.90 3.20 -0.46
CA VAL A 112 -9.04 2.05 -0.14
C VAL A 112 -8.71 2.01 1.36
N TYR A 113 -8.30 3.14 1.94
CA TYR A 113 -7.91 3.19 3.34
C TYR A 113 -9.10 3.14 4.30
N ARG A 114 -10.24 3.72 3.93
CA ARG A 114 -11.50 3.54 4.68
C ARG A 114 -11.83 2.06 4.88
N SER A 115 -11.78 1.27 3.80
CA SER A 115 -12.03 -0.17 3.88
C SER A 115 -10.96 -0.89 4.68
N TYR A 116 -9.69 -0.54 4.46
CA TYR A 116 -8.58 -1.12 5.21
C TYR A 116 -8.73 -0.91 6.72
N PHE A 117 -8.92 0.34 7.18
CA PHE A 117 -9.05 0.66 8.62
C PHE A 117 -10.27 0.01 9.27
N LYS A 118 -11.37 -0.11 8.54
CA LYS A 118 -12.57 -0.83 8.99
C LYS A 118 -12.32 -2.31 9.28
N HIS A 119 -11.32 -2.91 8.63
CA HIS A 119 -11.16 -4.37 8.61
C HIS A 119 -9.83 -4.88 9.16
N CYS A 120 -8.75 -4.11 9.14
CA CYS A 120 -7.44 -4.55 9.59
C CYS A 120 -7.44 -4.94 11.09
N GLY A 121 -8.17 -4.21 11.93
CA GLY A 121 -8.35 -4.53 13.35
C GLY A 121 -9.15 -5.81 13.64
N THR A 122 -9.75 -6.44 12.63
CA THR A 122 -10.44 -7.74 12.80
C THR A 122 -9.51 -8.94 12.60
N LEU A 123 -8.28 -8.70 12.12
CA LEU A 123 -7.29 -9.75 11.92
C LEU A 123 -6.62 -10.09 13.25
N ALA A 124 -6.26 -11.36 13.44
CA ALA A 124 -5.42 -11.77 14.56
C ALA A 124 -4.05 -11.09 14.49
N ASP A 125 -3.45 -10.85 15.64
CA ASP A 125 -2.14 -10.19 15.78
C ASP A 125 -1.05 -10.81 14.90
N ASN A 126 -1.04 -12.14 14.77
CA ASN A 126 -0.08 -12.86 13.95
C ASN A 126 -0.46 -12.94 12.46
N ARG A 127 -1.57 -12.35 12.02
CA ARG A 127 -2.03 -12.34 10.62
C ARG A 127 -1.79 -11.00 9.95
N HIS A 128 -1.34 -9.99 10.68
CA HIS A 128 -1.22 -8.63 10.18
C HIS A 128 -0.05 -7.87 10.81
N CYS A 129 0.68 -7.15 9.97
CA CYS A 129 1.79 -6.31 10.36
C CYS A 129 1.76 -5.00 9.56
N GLU A 130 1.91 -3.87 10.26
CA GLU A 130 2.05 -2.55 9.67
C GLU A 130 3.47 -2.05 9.90
N ILE A 131 4.13 -1.62 8.82
CA ILE A 131 5.47 -1.04 8.88
C ILE A 131 5.48 0.29 8.12
N ARG A 132 6.36 1.21 8.53
CA ARG A 132 6.59 2.45 7.79
C ARG A 132 7.68 2.23 6.74
N PHE A 133 7.50 2.79 5.56
CA PHE A 133 8.50 2.79 4.50
C PHE A 133 9.81 3.42 4.99
N GLU A 134 9.72 4.46 5.81
CA GLU A 134 10.87 5.15 6.39
C GLU A 134 11.71 4.21 7.25
N ASP A 135 11.07 3.38 8.08
CA ASP A 135 11.74 2.41 8.95
C ASP A 135 12.38 1.28 8.13
N LEU A 136 11.64 0.73 7.16
CA LEU A 136 12.16 -0.28 6.24
C LEU A 136 13.37 0.22 5.45
N THR A 137 13.41 1.51 5.11
CA THR A 137 14.58 2.08 4.41
C THR A 137 15.75 2.42 5.33
N ARG A 138 15.49 2.65 6.61
CA ARG A 138 16.52 2.96 7.61
C ARG A 138 17.22 1.68 8.05
N ASP A 139 16.45 0.64 8.36
CA ASP A 139 16.95 -0.67 8.78
C ASP A 139 16.12 -1.78 8.13
N GLY A 140 16.50 -2.14 6.90
CA GLY A 140 15.80 -3.18 6.15
C GLY A 140 15.93 -4.57 6.75
N VAL A 141 17.05 -4.89 7.40
CA VAL A 141 17.28 -6.23 7.97
C VAL A 141 16.48 -6.38 9.25
N GLY A 142 16.59 -5.42 10.18
CA GLY A 142 15.84 -5.45 11.44
C GLY A 142 14.33 -5.38 11.21
N THR A 143 13.87 -4.58 10.24
CA THR A 143 12.44 -4.54 9.89
C THR A 143 11.94 -5.89 9.37
N MET A 144 12.74 -6.59 8.55
CA MET A 144 12.36 -7.91 8.05
C MET A 144 12.31 -8.97 9.15
N GLU A 145 13.25 -8.93 10.09
CA GLU A 145 13.27 -9.81 11.27
C GLU A 145 12.00 -9.62 12.13
N GLN A 146 11.64 -8.36 12.41
CA GLN A 146 10.39 -8.04 13.13
C GLN A 146 9.13 -8.55 12.42
N ILE A 147 9.09 -8.49 11.08
CA ILE A 147 7.97 -9.03 10.29
C ILE A 147 7.89 -10.55 10.44
N TYR A 148 9.02 -11.26 10.42
CA TYR A 148 9.08 -12.70 10.60
C TYR A 148 8.54 -13.12 11.96
N ASP A 149 8.97 -12.44 13.02
CA ASP A 149 8.52 -12.67 14.38
C ASP A 149 7.02 -12.37 14.53
N ARG A 150 6.58 -11.17 14.12
CA ARG A 150 5.18 -10.73 14.26
C ARG A 150 4.21 -11.64 13.52
N LEU A 151 4.57 -12.12 12.33
CA LEU A 151 3.70 -12.95 11.49
C LEU A 151 3.93 -14.46 11.66
N GLU A 152 4.79 -14.86 12.61
CA GLU A 152 5.16 -16.25 12.89
C GLU A 152 5.56 -17.01 11.61
N LEU A 153 6.47 -16.43 10.83
CA LEU A 153 6.87 -16.98 9.52
C LEU A 153 7.91 -18.10 9.63
N GLY A 154 8.40 -18.39 10.84
CA GLY A 154 9.50 -19.31 11.13
C GLY A 154 10.79 -18.55 11.40
N ASP A 155 11.90 -19.29 11.44
CA ASP A 155 13.23 -18.72 11.64
C ASP A 155 13.64 -17.78 10.50
N PHE A 156 14.17 -16.60 10.84
CA PHE A 156 14.65 -15.61 9.88
C PHE A 156 16.07 -15.91 9.39
N GLU A 157 16.88 -16.66 10.14
CA GLU A 157 18.28 -16.93 9.79
C GLU A 157 18.51 -17.47 8.38
N PRO A 158 17.69 -18.41 7.86
CA PRO A 158 17.85 -18.89 6.48
C PRO A 158 17.72 -17.80 5.41
N ALA A 159 17.02 -16.69 5.71
CA ALA A 159 16.81 -15.57 4.81
C ALA A 159 17.79 -14.40 5.06
N ARG A 160 18.41 -14.31 6.25
CA ARG A 160 19.18 -13.14 6.69
C ARG A 160 20.23 -12.72 5.66
N ALA A 161 21.10 -13.64 5.25
CA ALA A 161 22.19 -13.34 4.31
C ALA A 161 21.69 -12.78 2.96
N ALA A 162 20.56 -13.30 2.45
CA ALA A 162 19.97 -12.83 1.20
C ALA A 162 19.36 -11.41 1.36
N VAL A 163 18.73 -11.15 2.51
CA VAL A 163 18.16 -9.83 2.84
C VAL A 163 19.26 -8.79 3.04
N GLU A 164 20.35 -9.14 3.72
CA GLU A 164 21.52 -8.28 3.89
C GLU A 164 22.16 -7.92 2.55
N ALA A 165 22.40 -8.91 1.69
CA ALA A 165 22.95 -8.69 0.36
C ALA A 165 22.05 -7.77 -0.49
N TYR A 166 20.73 -7.99 -0.45
CA TYR A 166 19.76 -7.14 -1.13
C TYR A 166 19.77 -5.71 -0.60
N THR A 167 19.74 -5.54 0.72
CA THR A 167 19.75 -4.22 1.37
C THR A 167 21.03 -3.46 1.06
N ALA A 168 22.18 -4.14 1.08
CA ALA A 168 23.47 -3.58 0.69
C ALA A 168 23.48 -3.11 -0.78
N SER A 169 22.92 -3.91 -1.71
CA SER A 169 22.82 -3.54 -3.13
C SER A 169 21.99 -2.28 -3.39
N ARG A 170 21.12 -1.91 -2.45
CA ARG A 170 20.23 -0.74 -2.56
C ARG A 170 20.73 0.51 -1.84
N LYS A 171 21.88 0.48 -1.16
CA LYS A 171 22.45 1.67 -0.49
C LYS A 171 22.75 2.83 -1.46
N SER A 172 23.00 2.53 -2.74
CA SER A 172 23.22 3.53 -3.80
C SER A 172 21.92 3.99 -4.49
N TYR A 173 20.76 3.42 -4.14
CA TYR A 173 19.49 3.81 -4.73
C TYR A 173 19.09 5.21 -4.28
N LYS A 174 19.17 6.17 -5.21
CA LYS A 174 18.68 7.52 -4.97
C LYS A 174 17.15 7.48 -4.89
N LYS A 175 16.62 7.74 -3.70
CA LYS A 175 15.20 8.05 -3.52
C LYS A 175 14.86 9.20 -4.45
N ASN A 176 13.73 9.11 -5.15
CA ASN A 176 13.20 10.27 -5.87
C ASN A 176 12.99 11.37 -4.83
N SER A 177 13.65 12.51 -5.00
CA SER A 177 13.32 13.73 -4.28
C SER A 177 11.99 14.22 -4.86
N TYR A 178 10.97 14.32 -4.02
CA TYR A 178 9.68 14.86 -4.41
C TYR A 178 9.59 16.26 -3.82
N SER A 179 9.70 17.27 -4.69
CA SER A 179 9.29 18.63 -4.37
C SER A 179 7.80 18.61 -4.08
N PHE A 180 7.43 18.74 -2.80
CA PHE A 180 6.07 18.85 -2.34
C PHE A 180 5.36 20.04 -3.02
N PRO A 181 4.32 19.83 -3.84
CA PRO A 181 3.53 20.93 -4.34
C PRO A 181 2.63 21.39 -3.19
N THR A 182 2.97 22.52 -2.56
CA THR A 182 2.19 23.10 -1.44
C THR A 182 0.69 23.24 -1.76
N LYS A 183 0.34 23.36 -3.05
CA LYS A 183 -1.04 23.44 -3.54
C LYS A 183 -1.95 22.27 -3.18
N TRP A 184 -1.41 21.10 -2.81
CA TRP A 184 -2.20 19.91 -2.46
C TRP A 184 -2.16 19.58 -0.96
N LYS A 185 -1.56 20.46 -0.15
CA LYS A 185 -1.36 20.23 1.28
C LYS A 185 -2.69 19.96 1.98
N ASP A 186 -3.60 20.92 1.86
CA ASP A 186 -4.85 20.93 2.61
C ASP A 186 -5.75 19.78 2.16
N GLU A 187 -5.71 19.42 0.87
CA GLU A 187 -6.44 18.29 0.31
C GLU A 187 -5.86 16.95 0.77
N ILE A 188 -4.54 16.79 0.86
CA ILE A 188 -3.92 15.57 1.42
C ILE A 188 -4.37 15.39 2.87
N GLU A 189 -4.29 16.45 3.68
CA GLU A 189 -4.68 16.41 5.09
C GLU A 189 -6.18 16.15 5.26
N HIS A 190 -7.01 16.71 4.38
CA HIS A 190 -8.45 16.50 4.39
C HIS A 190 -8.86 15.09 3.94
N TYR A 191 -8.38 14.63 2.78
CA TYR A 191 -8.78 13.34 2.21
C TYR A 191 -8.18 12.16 2.99
N TRP A 192 -6.96 12.31 3.49
CA TRP A 192 -6.23 11.24 4.17
C TRP A 192 -6.06 11.52 5.66
N HIS A 193 -6.96 12.29 6.27
CA HIS A 193 -6.98 12.58 7.71
C HIS A 193 -6.75 11.33 8.57
N ASP A 194 -7.58 10.30 8.38
CA ASP A 194 -7.53 9.04 9.14
C ASP A 194 -6.22 8.27 8.91
N TYR A 195 -5.58 8.46 7.75
CA TYR A 195 -4.27 7.87 7.46
C TYR A 195 -3.16 8.50 8.31
N PHE A 196 -3.19 9.83 8.47
CA PHE A 196 -2.25 10.51 9.36
C PHE A 196 -2.40 10.02 10.79
N GLU A 197 -3.64 9.91 11.28
CA GLU A 197 -3.92 9.47 12.65
C GLU A 197 -3.53 8.02 12.88
N HIS A 198 -3.98 7.11 12.00
CA HIS A 198 -3.73 5.67 12.15
C HIS A 198 -2.24 5.33 12.11
N PHE A 199 -1.47 5.93 11.20
CA PHE A 199 -0.04 5.62 11.04
C PHE A 199 0.91 6.59 11.77
N GLY A 200 0.38 7.59 12.47
CA GLY A 200 1.18 8.58 13.21
C GLY A 200 2.12 9.39 12.32
N TYR A 201 1.63 9.88 11.18
CA TYR A 201 2.39 10.86 10.38
C TYR A 201 2.10 12.27 10.89
N GLU A 202 3.13 13.11 10.96
CA GLU A 202 2.98 14.51 11.35
C GLU A 202 2.43 15.34 10.18
N ARG A 203 1.64 16.36 10.50
CA ARG A 203 1.13 17.33 9.54
C ARG A 203 2.06 18.53 9.47
N VAL A 204 2.25 19.11 8.29
CA VAL A 204 3.13 20.27 8.12
C VAL A 204 2.50 21.48 8.81
N GLY A 205 3.17 22.01 9.83
CA GLY A 205 2.72 23.18 10.58
C GLY A 205 1.95 22.88 11.87
N THR A 206 1.82 21.60 12.27
CA THR A 206 1.43 21.26 13.64
C THR A 206 2.67 21.26 14.53
N THR A 207 2.83 22.29 15.36
CA THR A 207 3.84 22.32 16.41
C THR A 207 3.51 21.24 17.43
N THR A 208 4.39 20.27 17.64
CA THR A 208 4.31 19.39 18.81
C THR A 208 4.50 20.24 20.09
N PRO A 209 3.88 19.87 21.23
CA PRO A 209 4.09 20.58 22.51
C PRO A 209 5.56 20.66 22.94
N ASP A 210 6.43 19.81 22.36
CA ASP A 210 7.85 19.70 22.72
C ASP A 210 8.82 20.48 21.81
N GLY A 211 8.32 21.42 20.98
CA GLY A 211 9.17 22.48 20.41
C GLY A 211 10.27 22.02 19.44
N VAL A 212 10.22 20.79 18.92
CA VAL A 212 11.14 20.35 17.86
C VAL A 212 10.54 20.69 16.50
N CYS A 213 11.14 21.68 15.84
CA CYS A 213 10.82 22.02 14.45
C CYS A 213 11.11 20.79 13.56
N ALA A 214 10.10 20.34 12.80
CA ALA A 214 10.25 19.23 11.87
C ALA A 214 11.42 19.48 10.88
N PRO A 215 12.22 18.46 10.53
CA PRO A 215 13.27 18.63 9.55
C PRO A 215 12.66 19.04 8.21
N THR A 216 13.26 20.07 7.61
CA THR A 216 12.92 20.59 6.30
C THR A 216 13.11 19.48 5.26
N VAL A 217 12.16 19.41 4.32
CA VAL A 217 12.02 18.43 3.22
C VAL A 217 13.32 18.11 2.50
#